data_AF-A0A6B3FX05-F1
#
_entry.id   AF-A0A6B3FX05-F1
#
_cell.length_a   1.000
_cell.length_b   1.000
_cell.length_c   1.000
_cell.angle_alpha   90.00
_cell.angle_beta   90.00
_cell.angle_gamma   90.00
#
_symmetry.space_group_name_H-M   'P 1'
#
loop_
_entity.id
_entity.type
_entity.pdbx_description
1 polymer ?
#
loop_
_entity_poly.entity_id
_entity_poly.type
_entity_poly.pdbx_seq_one_letter_code
_entity_poly.pdbx_strand_id
1 'polypeptide(L)'
;AGLDPAQLLDLGFALYAGARLPGVRLIHKDTEEGVQVWATREDGAGATAATGEEVWQYGPGFLWEEIEQAWWEYESAGRPDAEQFGLTVTDRGQHVWLRDPSEVIGHARGRLARQAVRRSAG
;
A
#
# COMPACT_ATOMS: atom_id res chain seq x y z
N ALA A 1 -5.30 -16.77 -1.32
CA ALA A 1 -5.76 -16.03 -0.13
C ALA A 1 -5.36 -14.57 -0.34
N GLY A 2 -6.22 -13.62 0.04
CA GLY A 2 -5.86 -12.20 0.00
C GLY A 2 -4.78 -11.85 1.02
N LEU A 3 -4.21 -10.66 0.90
CA LEU A 3 -3.24 -10.12 1.85
C LEU A 3 -3.92 -9.90 3.23
N ASP A 4 -3.35 -10.47 4.29
CA ASP A 4 -3.81 -10.21 5.65
C ASP A 4 -3.39 -8.78 6.06
N PRO A 5 -4.33 -7.88 6.42
CA PRO A 5 -4.01 -6.50 6.78
C PRO A 5 -3.02 -6.36 7.94
N ALA A 6 -2.90 -7.37 8.82
CA ALA A 6 -1.89 -7.36 9.89
C ALA A 6 -0.44 -7.30 9.35
N GLN A 7 -0.20 -7.82 8.15
CA GLN A 7 1.12 -7.77 7.51
C GLN A 7 1.55 -6.34 7.12
N LEU A 8 0.59 -5.42 6.96
CA LEU A 8 0.86 -4.04 6.58
C LEU A 8 1.36 -3.17 7.73
N LEU A 9 1.34 -3.67 8.97
CA LEU A 9 1.73 -2.91 10.16
C LEU A 9 3.24 -2.94 10.42
N ASP A 10 4.01 -3.38 9.43
CA ASP A 10 5.47 -3.36 9.45
C ASP A 10 6.03 -1.98 9.06
N LEU A 11 7.06 -1.51 9.79
CA LEU A 11 7.65 -0.19 9.54
C LEU A 11 8.37 -0.12 8.18
N GLY A 12 9.04 -1.20 7.77
CA GLY A 12 9.68 -1.28 6.46
C GLY A 12 8.66 -1.17 5.34
N PHE A 13 7.52 -1.86 5.48
CA PHE A 13 6.42 -1.71 4.55
C PHE A 13 5.82 -0.30 4.54
N ALA A 14 5.65 0.34 5.70
CA ALA A 14 5.13 1.70 5.77
C ALA A 14 6.01 2.70 4.99
N LEU A 15 7.34 2.56 5.07
CA LEU A 15 8.29 3.38 4.29
C LEU A 15 8.20 3.08 2.79
N TYR A 16 8.17 1.79 2.43
CA TYR A 16 8.04 1.37 1.04
C TYR A 16 6.75 1.86 0.41
N ALA A 17 5.62 1.62 1.08
CA ALA A 17 4.29 2.01 0.62
C ALA A 17 4.14 3.52 0.55
N GLY A 18 4.69 4.29 1.50
CA GLY A 18 4.66 5.75 1.47
C GLY A 18 5.35 6.34 0.24
N ALA A 19 6.46 5.74 -0.19
CA ALA A 19 7.16 6.14 -1.42
C ALA A 19 6.43 5.66 -2.69
N ARG A 20 5.97 4.40 -2.66
CA ARG A 20 5.38 3.71 -3.81
C ARG A 20 3.96 4.18 -4.13
N LEU A 21 3.17 4.56 -3.13
CA LEU A 21 1.75 4.91 -3.23
C LEU A 21 1.52 6.35 -2.72
N PRO A 22 1.98 7.37 -3.45
CA PRO A 22 1.85 8.75 -3.00
C PRO A 22 0.38 9.14 -2.79
N GLY A 23 0.11 9.86 -1.70
CA GLY A 23 -1.23 10.32 -1.34
C GLY A 23 -2.15 9.24 -0.72
N VAL A 24 -1.69 7.99 -0.60
CA VAL A 24 -2.42 6.95 0.15
C VAL A 24 -2.18 7.13 1.64
N ARG A 25 -3.26 7.15 2.41
CA ARG A 25 -3.25 7.11 3.88
C ARG A 25 -3.88 5.82 4.35
N LEU A 26 -3.17 5.11 5.22
CA LEU A 26 -3.66 3.90 5.89
C LEU A 26 -3.75 4.17 7.38
N ILE A 27 -4.91 3.87 7.97
CA ILE A 27 -5.13 3.83 9.41
C ILE A 27 -5.55 2.42 9.80
N HIS A 28 -5.18 1.99 11.00
CA HIS A 28 -5.51 0.65 11.48
C HIS A 28 -6.11 0.68 12.89
N LYS A 29 -6.75 -0.42 13.25
CA LYS A 29 -7.22 -0.73 14.60
C LYS A 29 -7.04 -2.23 14.85
N ASP A 30 -6.60 -2.57 16.05
CA ASP A 30 -6.64 -3.95 16.55
C ASP A 30 -8.08 -4.36 16.90
N THR A 31 -8.47 -5.56 16.50
CA THR A 31 -9.75 -6.20 16.79
C THR A 31 -9.52 -7.51 17.55
N GLU A 32 -10.59 -8.12 18.07
CA GLU A 32 -10.47 -9.45 18.70
C GLU A 32 -10.05 -10.54 17.68
N GLU A 33 -10.39 -10.33 16.40
CA GLU A 33 -10.19 -11.28 15.31
C GLU A 33 -8.91 -10.99 14.49
N GLY A 34 -8.21 -9.88 14.77
CA GLY A 34 -6.97 -9.49 14.09
C GLY A 34 -6.85 -7.99 13.92
N VAL A 35 -6.67 -7.53 12.68
CA VAL A 35 -6.47 -6.11 12.35
C VAL A 35 -7.51 -5.68 11.33
N GLN A 36 -8.05 -4.47 11.50
CA GLN A 36 -8.81 -3.77 10.47
C GLN A 36 -8.04 -2.54 9.99
N VAL A 37 -7.97 -2.36 8.68
CA VAL A 37 -7.38 -1.18 8.04
C VAL A 37 -8.41 -0.42 7.20
N TRP A 38 -8.21 0.89 7.13
CA TRP A 38 -8.88 1.77 6.18
C TRP A 38 -7.82 2.53 5.39
N ALA A 39 -7.89 2.41 4.07
CA ALA A 39 -7.04 3.13 3.14
C ALA A 39 -7.86 4.19 2.41
N THR A 40 -7.28 5.37 2.23
CA THR A 40 -7.86 6.47 1.45
C THR A 40 -6.82 7.12 0.56
N ARG A 41 -7.25 7.67 -0.58
CA ARG A 41 -6.42 8.51 -1.45
C ARG A 41 -7.14 9.82 -1.74
N GLU A 42 -6.37 10.88 -2.01
CA GLU A 42 -6.87 12.22 -2.30
C GLU A 42 -7.86 12.30 -3.47
N ASP A 43 -7.77 11.38 -4.44
CA ASP A 43 -8.70 11.25 -5.57
C ASP A 43 -10.08 10.66 -5.20
N GLY A 44 -10.31 10.37 -3.92
CA GLY A 44 -11.55 9.81 -3.39
C GLY A 44 -11.61 8.29 -3.43
N ALA A 45 -10.54 7.59 -3.81
CA ALA A 45 -10.46 6.14 -3.66
C ALA A 45 -10.40 5.75 -2.18
N GLY A 46 -11.10 4.68 -1.81
CA GLY A 46 -11.11 4.15 -0.44
C GLY A 46 -11.25 2.64 -0.41
N ALA A 47 -10.62 2.00 0.57
CA ALA A 47 -10.74 0.57 0.82
C ALA A 47 -10.74 0.28 2.33
N THR A 48 -11.40 -0.80 2.74
CA THR A 48 -11.28 -1.38 4.07
C THR A 48 -11.09 -2.89 3.96
N ALA A 49 -10.21 -3.41 4.79
CA ALA A 49 -9.89 -4.82 4.88
C ALA A 49 -9.76 -5.19 6.36
N ALA A 50 -10.35 -6.31 6.75
CA ALA A 50 -10.21 -6.89 8.08
C ALA A 50 -9.66 -8.32 7.96
N THR A 51 -8.88 -8.75 8.94
CA THR A 51 -8.32 -10.11 8.99
C THR A 51 -9.45 -11.14 8.87
N GLY A 52 -9.39 -12.00 7.83
CA GLY A 52 -10.38 -13.05 7.59
C GLY A 52 -11.66 -12.61 6.89
N GLU A 53 -11.83 -11.32 6.57
CA GLU A 53 -13.00 -10.79 5.89
C GLU A 53 -12.75 -10.43 4.42
N GLU A 54 -13.83 -10.22 3.66
CA GLU A 54 -13.75 -9.68 2.31
C GLU A 54 -13.43 -8.18 2.32
N VAL A 55 -12.66 -7.74 1.32
CA VAL A 55 -12.27 -6.34 1.15
C VAL A 55 -13.42 -5.55 0.54
N TRP A 56 -13.71 -4.40 1.13
CA TRP A 56 -14.66 -3.43 0.59
C TRP A 56 -13.93 -2.21 0.05
N GLN A 57 -14.24 -1.78 -1.18
CA GLN A 57 -13.61 -0.62 -1.78
C GLN A 57 -14.54 0.18 -2.69
N TYR A 58 -14.18 1.45 -2.90
CA TYR A 58 -14.92 2.41 -3.69
C TYR A 58 -14.01 3.49 -4.28
N GLY A 59 -14.57 4.28 -5.20
CA GLY A 59 -13.87 5.39 -5.86
C GLY A 59 -13.03 4.95 -7.06
N PRO A 60 -12.13 5.81 -7.55
CA PRO A 60 -11.32 5.52 -8.72
C PRO A 60 -10.34 4.36 -8.50
N GLY A 61 -10.23 3.49 -9.51
CA GLY A 61 -9.25 2.40 -9.51
C GLY A 61 -9.56 1.27 -8.53
N PHE A 62 -8.50 0.62 -8.08
CA PHE A 62 -8.51 -0.61 -7.29
C PHE A 62 -7.49 -0.45 -6.17
N LEU A 63 -7.82 0.39 -5.18
CA LEU A 63 -6.86 0.86 -4.18
C LEU A 63 -6.27 -0.28 -3.35
N TRP A 64 -7.07 -1.28 -3.00
CA TRP A 64 -6.55 -2.42 -2.24
C TRP A 64 -5.59 -3.25 -3.09
N GLU A 65 -5.92 -3.51 -4.34
CA GLU A 65 -5.06 -4.26 -5.26
C GLU A 65 -3.74 -3.52 -5.53
N GLU A 66 -3.74 -2.19 -5.53
CA GLU A 66 -2.51 -1.38 -5.59
C GLU A 66 -1.65 -1.53 -4.31
N ILE A 67 -2.28 -1.63 -3.13
CA ILE A 67 -1.61 -1.91 -1.86
C ILE A 67 -1.04 -3.34 -1.86
N GLU A 68 -1.82 -4.33 -2.31
CA GLU A 68 -1.35 -5.70 -2.45
C GLU A 68 -0.16 -5.81 -3.40
N GLN A 69 -0.22 -5.10 -4.54
CA GLN A 69 0.90 -5.05 -5.47
C GLN A 69 2.15 -4.45 -4.83
N ALA A 70 2.03 -3.35 -4.07
CA ALA A 70 3.15 -2.76 -3.35
C ALA A 70 3.71 -3.70 -2.28
N TRP A 71 2.85 -4.46 -1.59
CA TRP A 71 3.25 -5.46 -0.62
C TRP A 71 4.07 -6.60 -1.27
N TRP A 72 3.63 -7.11 -2.42
CA TRP A 72 4.40 -8.14 -3.13
C TRP A 72 5.72 -7.62 -3.68
N GLU A 73 5.79 -6.37 -4.11
CA GLU A 73 7.05 -5.73 -4.51
C GLU A 73 8.00 -5.59 -3.31
N TYR A 74 7.50 -5.13 -2.15
CA TYR A 74 8.25 -5.05 -0.90
C TYR A 74 8.76 -6.43 -0.44
N GLU A 75 7.91 -7.44 -0.48
CA GLU A 75 8.29 -8.82 -0.15
C GLU A 75 9.36 -9.34 -1.11
N SER A 76 9.22 -9.08 -2.41
CA SER A 76 10.21 -9.47 -3.42
C SER A 76 11.57 -8.77 -3.23
N ALA A 77 11.58 -7.58 -2.64
CA ALA A 77 12.79 -6.86 -2.27
C ALA A 77 13.47 -7.42 -0.99
N GLY A 78 12.84 -8.42 -0.35
CA GLY A 78 13.36 -9.10 0.83
C GLY A 78 12.88 -8.53 2.16
N ARG A 79 11.74 -7.82 2.17
CA ARG A 79 11.19 -7.15 3.37
C ARG A 79 12.23 -6.27 4.09
N PRO A 80 12.80 -5.28 3.40
CA PRO A 80 13.86 -4.45 3.96
C PRO A 80 13.43 -3.71 5.22
N ASP A 81 14.31 -3.63 6.20
CA ASP A 81 14.10 -2.83 7.41
C ASP A 81 14.24 -1.32 7.14
N ALA A 82 13.90 -0.51 8.14
CA ALA A 82 13.93 0.95 8.03
C ALA A 82 15.33 1.53 7.75
N GLU A 83 16.40 0.85 8.17
CA GLU A 83 17.79 1.31 8.03
C GLU A 83 18.29 1.16 6.60
N GLN A 84 17.66 0.27 5.82
CA GLN A 84 17.93 0.10 4.41
C GLN A 84 17.28 1.17 3.54
N PHE A 85 16.40 2.02 4.06
CA PHE A 85 15.81 3.13 3.31
C PHE A 85 16.64 4.39 3.46
N GLY A 86 16.63 5.23 2.42
CA GLY A 86 17.15 6.58 2.51
C GLY A 86 16.31 7.57 1.72
N LEU A 87 16.60 8.85 1.96
CA LEU A 87 15.90 9.98 1.37
C LEU A 87 16.92 10.93 0.75
N THR A 88 16.80 11.17 -0.55
CA THR A 88 17.53 12.23 -1.24
C THR A 88 16.61 13.42 -1.44
N VAL A 89 17.03 14.58 -0.95
CA VAL A 89 16.33 15.85 -1.15
C VAL A 89 17.13 16.70 -2.13
N THR A 90 16.46 17.17 -3.18
CA THR A 90 17.03 18.03 -4.22
C THR A 90 16.13 19.25 -4.44
N ASP A 91 16.59 20.21 -5.25
CA ASP A 91 15.76 21.30 -5.75
C ASP A 91 14.55 20.82 -6.57
N ARG A 92 14.60 19.59 -7.09
CA ARG A 92 13.52 18.93 -7.84
C ARG A 92 12.56 18.13 -6.96
N GLY A 93 12.80 18.06 -5.66
CA GLY A 93 11.93 17.35 -4.70
C GLY A 93 12.63 16.22 -3.96
N GLN A 94 11.80 15.36 -3.36
CA GLN A 94 12.18 14.31 -2.41
C GLN A 94 12.04 12.93 -3.04
N HIS A 95 13.08 12.11 -2.93
CA HIS A 95 13.12 10.76 -3.52
C HIS A 95 13.55 9.75 -2.47
N VAL A 96 12.68 8.80 -2.15
CA VAL A 96 13.00 7.66 -1.29
C VAL A 96 13.64 6.57 -2.15
N TRP A 97 14.68 5.95 -1.61
CA TRP A 97 15.43 4.88 -2.26
C TRP A 97 15.71 3.74 -1.28
N LEU A 98 16.03 2.57 -1.82
CA LEU A 98 16.34 1.36 -1.07
C LEU A 98 17.82 1.01 -1.25
N ARG A 99 18.58 0.90 -0.16
CA ARG A 99 20.01 0.53 -0.06
C ARG A 99 20.99 1.49 -0.72
N ASP A 100 20.72 1.94 -1.94
CA ASP A 100 21.57 2.85 -2.71
C ASP A 100 20.76 4.05 -3.27
N PRO A 101 21.30 5.29 -3.26
CA PRO A 101 20.61 6.47 -3.81
C PRO A 101 20.18 6.38 -5.28
N SER A 102 20.75 5.46 -6.06
CA SER A 102 20.34 5.18 -7.45
C SER A 102 19.13 4.23 -7.56
N GLU A 103 18.80 3.49 -6.50
CA GLU A 103 17.66 2.56 -6.42
C GLU A 103 16.40 3.26 -5.89
N VAL A 104 15.95 4.28 -6.63
CA VAL A 104 14.76 5.07 -6.28
C VAL A 104 13.49 4.22 -6.37
N ILE A 105 12.66 4.28 -5.33
CA ILE A 105 11.33 3.66 -5.31
C ILE A 105 10.40 4.53 -6.15
N GLY A 106 10.10 4.08 -7.38
CA GLY A 106 9.21 4.80 -8.28
C GLY A 106 7.75 4.73 -7.85
N HIS A 107 6.97 5.79 -8.08
CA HIS A 107 5.54 5.79 -7.80
C HIS A 107 4.77 4.78 -8.66
N ALA A 108 3.73 4.17 -8.09
CA ALA A 108 2.81 3.30 -8.79
C ALA A 108 2.14 4.10 -9.91
N ARG A 109 2.28 3.62 -11.15
CA ARG A 109 1.50 4.17 -12.26
C ARG A 109 0.09 3.62 -12.11
N GLY A 110 -0.88 4.49 -11.85
CA GLY A 110 -2.29 4.12 -11.77
C GLY A 110 -2.68 3.30 -12.99
N ARG A 111 -3.11 2.05 -12.77
CA ARG A 111 -3.53 1.16 -13.86
C ARG A 111 -4.91 1.66 -14.31
N LEU A 112 -5.04 2.11 -15.56
CA LEU A 112 -6.31 2.58 -16.14
C LEU A 112 -7.42 1.57 -15.84
N ALA A 113 -8.50 2.08 -15.23
CA ALA A 113 -9.60 1.32 -14.65
C ALA A 113 -10.17 0.26 -15.62
N ARG A 114 -10.10 -1.02 -15.25
CA ARG A 114 -10.97 -2.06 -15.80
C ARG A 114 -12.12 -2.27 -14.82
N GLN A 115 -13.33 -1.81 -15.18
CA GLN A 115 -14.59 -1.95 -14.42
C GLN A 115 -14.64 -3.12 -13.43
N ALA A 116 -14.83 -2.79 -12.14
CA ALA A 116 -15.01 -3.75 -11.08
C ALA A 116 -16.30 -4.54 -11.29
N VAL A 117 -16.17 -5.86 -11.48
CA VAL A 117 -17.28 -6.80 -11.31
C VAL A 117 -17.49 -6.97 -9.81
N ARG A 118 -18.60 -6.44 -9.29
CA ARG A 118 -19.12 -6.83 -7.98
C ARG A 118 -19.31 -8.34 -7.97
N ARG A 119 -18.63 -9.05 -7.07
CA ARG A 119 -19.10 -10.36 -6.62
C ARG A 119 -19.75 -10.15 -5.27
N SER A 120 -21.08 -10.09 -5.28
CA SER A 120 -21.88 -10.24 -4.08
C SER A 120 -22.03 -11.74 -3.82
N ALA A 121 -21.64 -12.24 -2.65
CA ALA A 121 -22.19 -13.48 -2.14
C ALA A 121 -23.53 -13.15 -1.45
N GLY A 122 -24.57 -13.89 -1.82
CA GLY A 122 -25.92 -13.81 -1.24
C GLY A 122 -26.12 -14.76 -0.07
#